data_AF-A0A6A8KTV7-F1
#
_entry.id   AF-A0A6A8KTV7-F1
#
_cell.length_a   1.000
_cell.length_b   1.000
_cell.length_c   1.000
_cell.angle_alpha   90.00
_cell.angle_beta   90.00
_cell.angle_gamma   90.00
#
_symmetry.space_group_name_H-M   'P 1'
#
loop_
_entity.id
_entity.type
_entity.pdbx_description
1 polymer ?
#
loop_
_entity_poly.entity_id
_entity_poly.type
_entity_poly.pdbx_seq_one_letter_code
_entity_poly.pdbx_strand_id
1 'polypeptide(L)'
;MKQFQQSGHDCYLVMQLQQDADPTLRFAAMRYLNKQNIAPSVENYEILYRGNLPEGKRSVPQAELLEQLYQKFNFARPTDYHGHSLSVSDVIMLNQDGKISAHYVDSIGFKELPGFLDKKQERTSVLRNLKEKCDAPECNPTVCRKARAEHEL
;
A
#
# COMPACT_ATOMS: atom_id res chain seq x y z
N MET A 1 0.90 12.37 -11.30
CA MET A 1 0.63 12.60 -9.86
C MET A 1 0.27 14.03 -9.47
N LYS A 2 1.01 15.10 -9.81
CA LYS A 2 0.67 16.49 -9.38
C LYS A 2 -0.78 16.91 -9.71
N GLN A 3 -1.22 16.70 -10.95
CA GLN A 3 -2.59 17.01 -11.37
C GLN A 3 -3.67 16.17 -10.66
N PHE A 4 -3.32 14.95 -10.24
CA PHE A 4 -4.21 14.11 -9.43
C PHE A 4 -4.30 14.65 -8.01
N GLN A 5 -3.18 15.05 -7.39
CA GLN A 5 -3.15 15.59 -6.03
C GLN A 5 -3.83 16.95 -5.90
N GLN A 6 -3.76 17.77 -6.95
CA GLN A 6 -4.28 19.15 -6.98
C GLN A 6 -5.64 19.26 -7.68
N SER A 7 -6.35 18.14 -7.91
CA SER A 7 -7.61 18.21 -8.64
C SER A 7 -8.67 18.93 -7.82
N GLY A 8 -9.36 19.90 -8.45
CA GLY A 8 -10.54 20.56 -7.86
C GLY A 8 -11.81 19.70 -7.88
N HIS A 9 -11.72 18.46 -8.35
CA HIS A 9 -12.81 17.49 -8.42
C HIS A 9 -12.34 16.14 -7.89
N ASP A 10 -13.29 15.35 -7.36
CA ASP A 10 -13.04 13.99 -6.91
C ASP A 10 -12.68 13.11 -8.12
N CYS A 11 -11.57 12.38 -8.04
CA CYS A 11 -11.07 11.57 -9.14
C CYS A 11 -10.37 10.30 -8.66
N TYR A 12 -10.07 9.40 -9.59
CA TYR A 12 -9.39 8.14 -9.28
C TYR A 12 -8.35 7.81 -10.35
N LEU A 13 -7.36 7.01 -9.95
CA LEU A 13 -6.39 6.39 -10.85
C LEU A 13 -6.50 4.88 -10.78
N VAL A 14 -6.28 4.22 -11.92
CA VAL A 14 -5.98 2.79 -11.97
C VAL A 14 -4.51 2.62 -12.28
N MET A 15 -3.83 1.84 -11.44
CA MET A 15 -2.41 1.57 -11.53
C MET A 15 -2.17 0.07 -11.56
N GLN A 16 -1.27 -0.36 -12.43
CA GLN A 16 -0.85 -1.76 -12.54
C GLN A 16 0.66 -1.84 -12.49
N LEU A 17 1.20 -3.00 -12.12
CA LEU A 17 2.64 -3.21 -12.04
C LEU A 17 3.30 -3.01 -13.42
N GLN A 18 4.41 -2.27 -13.45
CA GLN A 18 5.26 -2.14 -14.64
C GLN A 18 5.72 -3.52 -15.11
N GLN A 19 6.09 -3.64 -16.39
CA GLN A 19 6.46 -4.92 -16.98
C GLN A 19 7.70 -5.54 -16.29
N ASP A 20 8.66 -4.72 -15.91
CA ASP A 20 9.93 -5.06 -15.27
C ASP A 20 9.91 -5.04 -13.74
N ALA A 21 8.74 -4.77 -13.12
CA ALA A 21 8.57 -4.90 -11.67
C ALA A 21 8.88 -6.33 -11.19
N ASP A 22 9.33 -6.43 -9.93
CA ASP A 22 9.64 -7.72 -9.28
C ASP A 22 8.49 -8.72 -9.48
N PRO A 23 8.73 -9.89 -10.12
CA PRO A 23 7.71 -10.91 -10.34
C PRO A 23 7.02 -11.37 -9.06
N THR A 24 7.67 -11.28 -7.90
CA THR A 24 7.12 -11.60 -6.58
C THR A 24 5.92 -10.74 -6.20
N LEU A 25 5.80 -9.55 -6.80
CA LEU A 25 4.67 -8.65 -6.59
C LEU A 25 3.43 -9.05 -7.40
N ARG A 26 3.58 -9.84 -8.48
CA ARG A 26 2.48 -10.15 -9.40
C ARG A 26 1.54 -11.19 -8.81
N PHE A 27 0.25 -10.89 -8.81
CA PHE A 27 -0.82 -11.74 -8.26
C PHE A 27 -0.60 -12.13 -6.79
N ALA A 28 0.18 -11.34 -6.05
CA ALA A 28 0.53 -11.61 -4.67
C ALA A 28 -0.52 -11.02 -3.73
N ALA A 29 -1.20 -11.83 -2.94
CA ALA A 29 -2.08 -11.29 -1.89
C ALA A 29 -1.28 -10.55 -0.80
N MET A 30 -1.87 -9.56 -0.13
CA MET A 30 -1.18 -8.81 0.94
C MET A 30 -0.68 -9.72 2.06
N ARG A 31 -1.40 -10.81 2.35
CA ARG A 31 -0.96 -11.82 3.31
C ARG A 31 0.39 -12.45 2.95
N TYR A 32 0.64 -12.69 1.66
CA TYR A 32 1.91 -13.22 1.18
C TYR A 32 3.01 -12.17 1.26
N LEU A 33 2.75 -10.96 0.77
CA LEU A 33 3.71 -9.85 0.81
C LEU A 33 4.17 -9.53 2.23
N ASN A 34 3.24 -9.48 3.18
CA ASN A 34 3.54 -9.27 4.60
C ASN A 34 4.44 -10.38 5.18
N LYS A 35 4.23 -11.65 4.80
CA LYS A 35 5.10 -12.75 5.24
C LYS A 35 6.52 -12.63 4.70
N GLN A 36 6.68 -12.08 3.50
CA GLN A 36 7.98 -11.84 2.88
C GLN A 36 8.61 -10.50 3.31
N ASN A 37 7.92 -9.72 4.16
CA ASN A 37 8.31 -8.34 4.51
C ASN A 37 8.48 -7.43 3.29
N ILE A 38 7.66 -7.65 2.25
CA ILE A 38 7.61 -6.84 1.04
C ILE A 38 6.43 -5.88 1.16
N ALA A 39 6.66 -4.61 0.86
CA ALA A 39 5.61 -3.60 0.75
C ALA A 39 5.55 -3.09 -0.70
N PRO A 40 4.35 -3.02 -1.32
CA PRO A 40 4.19 -2.37 -2.61
C PRO A 40 4.66 -0.91 -2.56
N SER A 41 5.51 -0.52 -3.51
CA SER A 41 5.97 0.85 -3.69
C SER A 41 5.37 1.43 -4.97
N VAL A 42 4.94 2.69 -4.94
CA VAL A 42 4.40 3.40 -6.11
C VAL A 42 5.33 3.39 -7.32
N GLU A 43 6.63 3.28 -7.09
CA GLU A 43 7.65 3.24 -8.16
C GLU A 43 7.56 2.00 -9.04
N ASN A 44 6.97 0.91 -8.53
CA ASN A 44 6.77 -0.35 -9.28
C ASN A 44 5.54 -0.31 -10.20
N TYR A 45 4.78 0.78 -10.18
CA TYR A 45 3.49 0.88 -10.83
C TYR A 45 3.48 1.93 -11.94
N GLU A 46 2.65 1.69 -12.95
CA GLU A 46 2.31 2.65 -13.99
C GLU A 46 0.85 3.11 -13.83
N ILE A 47 0.58 4.37 -14.14
CA ILE A 47 -0.79 4.91 -14.18
C ILE A 47 -1.37 4.61 -15.55
N LEU A 48 -2.38 3.74 -15.61
CA LEU A 48 -3.01 3.34 -16.88
C LEU A 48 -4.34 4.03 -17.15
N TYR A 49 -4.93 4.62 -16.12
CA TYR A 49 -6.18 5.36 -16.28
C TYR A 49 -6.31 6.48 -15.25
N ARG A 50 -6.94 7.58 -15.66
CA ARG A 50 -7.47 8.61 -14.79
C ARG A 50 -8.94 8.85 -15.13
N GLY A 51 -9.81 8.70 -14.13
CA GLY A 51 -11.23 9.01 -14.26
C GLY A 51 -11.69 10.00 -13.21
N ASN A 52 -12.81 10.69 -13.46
CA ASN A 52 -13.49 11.48 -12.45
C ASN A 52 -14.48 10.60 -11.68
N LEU A 53 -14.63 10.84 -10.39
CA LEU A 53 -15.68 10.22 -9.59
C LEU A 53 -16.99 10.98 -9.85
N PRO A 54 -18.12 10.29 -10.09
CA PRO A 54 -19.42 10.96 -10.27
C PRO A 54 -19.78 11.85 -9.07
N GLU A 55 -20.43 12.97 -9.36
CA GLU A 55 -20.97 13.85 -8.31
C GLU A 55 -21.94 13.06 -7.40
N GLY A 56 -21.88 13.33 -6.09
CA GLY A 56 -22.69 12.62 -5.09
C GLY A 56 -22.10 11.29 -4.59
N LYS A 57 -20.99 10.79 -5.16
CA LYS A 57 -20.29 9.59 -4.63
C LYS A 57 -19.58 9.81 -3.29
N ARG A 58 -19.58 11.03 -2.76
CA ARG A 58 -19.07 11.33 -1.41
C ARG A 58 -19.86 10.62 -0.30
N SER A 59 -21.14 10.36 -0.54
CA SER A 59 -22.00 9.65 0.42
C SER A 59 -21.92 8.13 0.31
N VAL A 60 -21.28 7.61 -0.75
CA VAL A 60 -21.14 6.17 -0.96
C VAL A 60 -20.01 5.65 -0.09
N PRO A 61 -20.21 4.55 0.66
CA PRO A 61 -19.14 3.91 1.41
C PRO A 61 -17.94 3.58 0.50
N GLN A 62 -16.73 3.86 0.97
CA GLN A 62 -15.52 3.66 0.16
C GLN A 62 -15.40 2.24 -0.40
N ALA A 63 -15.75 1.21 0.37
CA ALA A 63 -15.73 -0.18 -0.08
C ALA A 63 -16.67 -0.41 -1.27
N GLU A 64 -17.87 0.17 -1.25
CA GLU A 64 -18.83 0.07 -2.36
C GLU A 64 -18.32 0.83 -3.59
N LEU A 65 -17.70 2.00 -3.39
CA LEU A 65 -17.08 2.75 -4.48
C LEU A 65 -15.96 1.95 -5.16
N LEU A 66 -15.09 1.31 -4.38
CA LEU A 66 -14.01 0.46 -4.89
C LEU A 66 -14.56 -0.74 -5.67
N GLU A 67 -15.63 -1.37 -5.17
CA GLU A 67 -16.32 -2.46 -5.85
C GLU A 67 -16.94 -2.01 -7.19
N GLN A 68 -17.57 -0.83 -7.23
CA GLN A 68 -18.11 -0.26 -8.48
C GLN A 68 -17.00 0.01 -9.51
N LEU A 69 -15.85 0.50 -9.07
CA LEU A 69 -14.69 0.67 -9.96
C LEU A 69 -14.18 -0.68 -10.45
N TYR A 70 -14.05 -1.67 -9.56
CA TYR A 70 -13.66 -3.03 -9.93
C TYR A 70 -14.57 -3.63 -10.99
N GLN A 71 -15.89 -3.53 -10.82
CA GLN A 71 -16.87 -3.98 -11.81
C GLN A 71 -16.75 -3.21 -13.13
N LYS A 72 -16.58 -1.88 -13.08
CA LYS A 72 -16.38 -1.06 -14.29
C LYS A 72 -15.19 -1.55 -15.10
N PHE A 73 -14.02 -1.74 -14.50
CA PHE A 73 -12.82 -2.16 -15.23
C PHE A 73 -12.78 -3.65 -15.60
N ASN A 74 -13.77 -4.45 -15.16
CA ASN A 74 -13.88 -5.85 -15.54
C ASN A 74 -15.01 -6.14 -16.53
N PHE A 75 -16.12 -5.41 -16.46
CA PHE A 75 -17.31 -5.67 -17.29
C PHE A 75 -17.65 -4.54 -18.26
N ALA A 76 -17.26 -3.29 -17.95
CA ALA A 76 -17.59 -2.10 -18.74
C ALA A 76 -16.35 -1.21 -18.93
N ARG A 77 -15.27 -1.83 -19.43
CA ARG A 77 -13.95 -1.17 -19.55
C ARG A 77 -14.05 0.09 -20.40
N PRO A 78 -13.49 1.23 -19.95
CA PRO A 78 -13.37 2.43 -20.77
C PRO A 78 -12.61 2.14 -22.07
N THR A 79 -13.00 2.80 -23.17
CA THR A 79 -12.39 2.58 -24.49
C THR A 79 -10.95 3.05 -24.58
N ASP A 80 -10.57 3.99 -23.73
CA ASP A 80 -9.23 4.57 -23.59
C ASP A 80 -8.40 3.89 -22.48
N TYR A 81 -8.90 2.80 -21.88
CA TYR A 81 -8.16 2.01 -20.91
C TYR A 81 -7.35 0.91 -21.60
N HIS A 82 -6.03 0.96 -21.43
CA HIS A 82 -5.07 0.06 -22.09
C HIS A 82 -4.46 -0.98 -21.14
N GLY A 83 -4.88 -1.01 -19.88
CA GLY A 83 -4.46 -2.01 -18.91
C GLY A 83 -5.23 -3.32 -19.03
N HIS A 84 -4.80 -4.32 -18.26
CA HIS A 84 -5.56 -5.56 -18.11
C HIS A 84 -6.76 -5.38 -17.18
N SER A 85 -7.64 -6.37 -17.14
CA SER A 85 -8.70 -6.47 -16.13
C SER A 85 -8.13 -6.26 -14.71
N LEU A 86 -8.88 -5.57 -13.86
CA LEU A 86 -8.48 -5.35 -12.48
C LEU A 86 -8.39 -6.69 -11.74
N SER A 87 -7.26 -6.92 -11.09
CA SER A 87 -6.92 -8.18 -10.44
C SER A 87 -6.01 -7.96 -9.23
N VAL A 88 -5.75 -9.03 -8.47
CA VAL A 88 -4.80 -8.99 -7.35
C VAL A 88 -3.49 -8.36 -7.79
N SER A 89 -2.96 -7.45 -6.97
CA SER A 89 -1.76 -6.65 -7.22
C SER A 89 -1.93 -5.34 -7.94
N ASP A 90 -3.11 -5.04 -8.47
CA ASP A 90 -3.45 -3.72 -8.98
C ASP A 90 -3.75 -2.73 -7.84
N VAL A 91 -3.62 -1.45 -8.11
CA VAL A 91 -3.89 -0.37 -7.16
C VAL A 91 -4.88 0.63 -7.73
N ILE A 92 -5.92 0.92 -6.94
CA ILE A 92 -6.85 2.03 -7.20
C ILE A 92 -6.45 3.17 -6.26
N MET A 93 -6.13 4.33 -6.83
CA MET A 93 -5.98 5.55 -6.03
C MET A 93 -7.25 6.36 -6.08
N LEU A 94 -7.68 6.87 -4.93
CA LEU A 94 -8.81 7.79 -4.81
C LEU A 94 -8.30 9.14 -4.34
N ASN A 95 -8.77 10.21 -4.98
CA ASN A 95 -8.71 11.56 -4.45
C ASN A 95 -10.15 12.03 -4.23
N GLN A 96 -10.56 12.11 -2.97
CA GLN A 96 -11.90 12.55 -2.57
C GLN A 96 -11.74 13.73 -1.63
N ASP A 97 -12.26 14.90 -2.02
CA ASP A 97 -12.17 16.12 -1.20
C ASP A 97 -10.72 16.49 -0.83
N GLY A 98 -9.77 16.28 -1.75
CA GLY A 98 -8.34 16.49 -1.52
C GLY A 98 -7.67 15.41 -0.67
N LYS A 99 -8.42 14.46 -0.11
CA LYS A 99 -7.89 13.32 0.63
C LYS A 99 -7.52 12.19 -0.32
N ILE A 100 -6.24 11.84 -0.31
CA ILE A 100 -5.70 10.78 -1.15
C ILE A 100 -5.60 9.49 -0.35
N SER A 101 -6.04 8.40 -0.98
CA SER A 101 -5.85 7.04 -0.47
C SER A 101 -5.48 6.09 -1.61
N ALA A 102 -4.74 5.04 -1.29
CA ALA A 102 -4.33 4.00 -2.24
C ALA A 102 -4.87 2.66 -1.75
N HIS A 103 -5.50 1.92 -2.66
CA HIS A 103 -6.23 0.69 -2.35
C HIS A 103 -5.72 -0.44 -3.23
N TYR A 104 -5.04 -1.39 -2.61
CA TYR A 104 -4.59 -2.62 -3.23
C TYR A 104 -5.76 -3.56 -3.48
N VAL A 105 -5.88 -4.10 -4.68
CA VAL A 105 -6.79 -5.20 -4.98
C VAL A 105 -6.17 -6.46 -4.37
N ASP A 106 -6.81 -7.01 -3.33
CA ASP A 106 -6.33 -8.21 -2.64
C ASP A 106 -7.14 -9.44 -3.06
N SER A 107 -6.77 -10.62 -2.56
CA SER A 107 -7.50 -11.85 -2.85
C SER A 107 -8.98 -11.80 -2.44
N ILE A 108 -9.30 -10.96 -1.45
CA ILE A 108 -10.66 -10.69 -0.99
C ILE A 108 -10.78 -9.19 -0.74
N GLY A 109 -11.54 -8.50 -1.59
CA GLY A 109 -11.79 -7.07 -1.49
C GLY A 109 -10.52 -6.23 -1.67
N PHE A 110 -10.41 -5.18 -0.87
CA PHE A 110 -9.37 -4.16 -1.02
C PHE A 110 -8.63 -3.93 0.29
N LYS A 111 -7.34 -3.63 0.19
CA LYS A 111 -6.51 -3.24 1.33
C LYS A 111 -5.92 -1.87 1.11
N GLU A 112 -6.16 -0.96 2.06
CA GLU A 112 -5.52 0.35 2.03
C GLU A 112 -3.99 0.21 2.20
N LEU A 113 -3.23 0.96 1.40
CA LEU A 113 -1.77 1.08 1.44
C LEU A 113 -1.39 2.44 2.06
N PRO A 114 -1.31 2.53 3.40
CA PRO A 114 -0.92 3.77 4.05
C PRO A 114 0.50 4.15 3.66
N GLY A 115 0.70 5.43 3.32
CA GLY A 115 2.01 5.95 2.91
C GLY A 115 2.50 5.44 1.55
N PHE A 116 1.62 4.92 0.69
CA PHE A 116 2.01 4.42 -0.64
C PHE A 116 2.74 5.47 -1.50
N LEU A 117 2.39 6.74 -1.34
CA LEU A 117 3.05 7.87 -2.03
C LEU A 117 4.29 8.39 -1.29
N ASP A 118 4.55 7.93 -0.08
CA ASP A 118 5.69 8.38 0.70
C ASP A 118 6.94 7.73 0.10
N LYS A 119 7.74 8.53 -0.61
CA LYS A 119 9.02 8.11 -1.20
C LYS A 119 10.03 7.56 -0.18
N LYS A 120 9.73 7.69 1.12
CA LYS A 120 10.45 7.00 2.19
C LYS A 120 9.74 5.68 2.45
N GLN A 121 10.07 4.66 1.66
CA GLN A 121 10.02 3.31 2.18
C GLN A 121 11.08 3.26 3.30
N GLU A 122 10.72 3.69 4.51
CA GLU A 122 11.46 3.28 5.68
C GLU A 122 11.35 1.76 5.68
N ARG A 123 12.42 1.10 5.22
CA ARG A 123 12.75 -0.24 5.68
C ARG A 123 12.43 -0.22 7.15
N THR A 124 11.50 -1.05 7.61
CA THR A 124 11.17 -1.23 9.01
C THR A 124 12.48 -1.62 9.67
N SER A 125 13.22 -0.61 10.10
CA SER A 125 14.55 -0.81 10.64
C SER A 125 14.32 -1.57 11.94
N VAL A 126 15.20 -2.52 12.21
CA VAL A 126 15.21 -3.36 13.41
C VAL A 126 14.93 -2.53 14.69
N LEU A 127 15.24 -1.23 14.64
CA LEU A 127 14.93 -0.19 15.61
C LEU A 127 13.45 -0.07 16.04
N ARG A 128 12.46 -0.26 15.16
CA ARG A 128 11.03 -0.14 15.57
C ARG A 128 10.61 -1.33 16.45
N ASN A 129 11.03 -2.54 16.06
CA ASN A 129 10.88 -3.76 16.88
C ASN A 129 11.74 -3.71 18.16
N LEU A 130 12.89 -3.04 18.13
CA LEU A 130 13.73 -2.85 19.32
C LEU A 130 13.10 -1.85 20.29
N LYS A 131 12.46 -0.79 19.78
CA LYS A 131 11.79 0.22 20.60
C LYS A 131 10.59 -0.36 21.37
N GLU A 132 9.76 -1.18 20.72
CA GLU A 132 8.68 -1.91 21.40
C GLU A 132 9.20 -2.90 22.46
N LYS A 133 10.40 -3.49 22.26
CA LYS A 133 11.06 -4.32 23.28
C LYS A 133 11.68 -3.52 24.42
N CYS A 134 12.08 -2.27 24.18
CA CYS A 134 12.66 -1.39 25.20
C CYS A 134 11.61 -0.74 26.11
N ASP A 135 10.40 -0.52 25.60
CA ASP A 135 9.28 0.05 26.36
C ASP A 135 8.47 -1.00 27.15
N ALA A 136 8.87 -2.28 27.10
CA ALA A 136 8.31 -3.33 27.93
C ALA A 136 8.80 -3.18 29.40
N PRO A 137 7.90 -3.20 30.41
CA PRO A 137 8.24 -2.95 31.82
C PRO A 137 9.17 -4.01 32.45
N GLU A 138 9.52 -5.07 31.72
CA GLU A 138 10.34 -6.17 32.20
C GLU A 138 11.86 -5.99 31.98
N CYS A 139 12.31 -4.94 31.29
CA CYS A 139 13.75 -4.73 31.09
C CYS A 139 14.35 -3.96 32.28
N ASN A 140 14.71 -4.68 33.35
CA ASN A 140 15.51 -4.15 34.44
C ASN A 140 17.01 -4.31 34.11
N PRO A 141 17.77 -3.25 33.77
CA PRO A 141 19.15 -3.35 33.29
C PRO A 141 20.17 -3.74 34.38
N THR A 142 19.73 -3.97 35.62
CA THR A 142 20.62 -4.11 36.78
C THR A 142 21.31 -5.49 36.89
N VAL A 143 20.89 -6.50 36.11
CA VAL A 143 21.44 -7.88 36.22
C VAL A 143 22.59 -8.15 35.24
N CYS A 144 22.88 -7.24 34.30
CA CYS A 144 23.99 -7.43 33.35
C CYS A 144 25.34 -6.92 33.91
N ARG A 145 25.76 -7.43 35.07
CA ARG A 145 27.17 -7.33 35.48
C ARG A 145 27.90 -8.57 34.98
N LYS A 146 28.62 -8.41 33.85
CA LYS A 146 29.68 -9.34 33.44
C LYS A 146 30.65 -9.52 34.61
N ALA A 147 30.68 -10.72 35.20
CA ALA A 147 31.82 -11.15 36.00
C ALA A 147 33.00 -11.35 35.04
N ARG A 148 33.97 -10.43 35.09
CA ARG A 148 35.32 -10.61 34.55
C ARG A 148 36.24 -10.85 35.74
N ALA A 149 37.24 -11.69 35.53
CA ALA A 149 38.35 -12.07 36.44
C ALA A 149 38.00 -13.32 37.28
N GLU A 150 38.83 -14.38 37.40
CA GLU A 150 40.27 -14.53 37.19
C GLU A 150 40.61 -15.94 36.69
N HIS A 151 41.60 -16.02 35.82
CA HIS A 151 42.27 -17.25 35.40
C HIS A 151 43.71 -17.06 35.86
N GLU A 152 44.11 -17.68 36.98
CA GLU A 152 45.52 -17.86 37.33
C GLU A 152 45.72 -19.27 37.90
N LEU A 153 46.64 -19.96 37.21
CA LEU A 153 47.35 -21.23 37.41
C LEU A 153 46.95 -22.18 38.55
#